data_AF-A0AAJ3FH38-F1
#
_entry.id   AF-A0AAJ3FH38-F1
#
_cell.length_a   1.000
_cell.length_b   1.000
_cell.length_c   1.000
_cell.angle_alpha   90.00
_cell.angle_beta   90.00
_cell.angle_gamma   90.00
#
_symmetry.space_group_name_H-M   'P 1'
#
loop_
_entity.id
_entity.type
_entity.pdbx_description
1 polymer ?
#
loop_
_entity_poly.entity_id
_entity_poly.type
_entity_poly.pdbx_seq_one_letter_code
_entity_poly.pdbx_strand_id
1 'polypeptide(L)'
;MDRKKIHELLDLVLDIQDRGKGKNGFPYIEIDFSNFGDRISLYAMKNGFAVGDYDLNIKIESDYALDNAIDAVKGLLEIAVDKAEEQYA
;
A
#
# COMPACT_ATOMS: atom_id res chain seq x y z
N MET A 1 9.14 -6.04 -15.38
CA MET A 1 8.58 -4.90 -14.61
C MET A 1 8.01 -3.87 -15.57
N ASP A 2 6.73 -4.07 -15.87
CA ASP A 2 5.93 -3.15 -16.68
C ASP A 2 5.78 -1.80 -15.96
N ARG A 3 6.27 -0.74 -16.60
CA ARG A 3 6.19 0.62 -16.05
C ARG A 3 4.75 1.10 -15.88
N LYS A 4 3.83 0.67 -16.74
CA LYS A 4 2.41 1.04 -16.61
C LYS A 4 1.80 0.49 -15.33
N LYS A 5 2.14 -0.75 -14.98
CA LYS A 5 1.71 -1.39 -13.72
C LYS A 5 2.35 -0.74 -12.49
N ILE A 6 3.60 -0.28 -12.60
CA ILE A 6 4.22 0.52 -11.51
C ILE A 6 3.46 1.83 -11.30
N HIS A 7 3.03 2.50 -12.38
CA HIS A 7 2.20 3.70 -12.25
C HIS A 7 0.84 3.39 -11.63
N GLU A 8 0.18 2.29 -12.03
CA GLU A 8 -1.07 1.84 -11.39
C GLU A 8 -0.88 1.62 -9.88
N LEU A 9 0.20 0.96 -9.47
CA LEU A 9 0.52 0.76 -8.05
C LEU A 9 0.70 2.11 -7.33
N LEU A 10 1.42 3.06 -7.94
CA LEU A 10 1.64 4.39 -7.36
C LEU A 10 0.33 5.18 -7.23
N ASP A 11 -0.52 5.16 -8.25
CA ASP A 11 -1.82 5.83 -8.22
C ASP A 11 -2.69 5.28 -7.08
N LEU A 12 -2.74 3.96 -6.88
CA LEU A 12 -3.48 3.34 -5.79
C LEU A 12 -2.93 3.71 -4.40
N VAL A 13 -1.60 3.78 -4.23
CA VAL A 13 -0.98 4.21 -2.97
C VAL A 13 -1.34 5.66 -2.66
N LEU A 14 -1.29 6.55 -3.66
CA LEU A 14 -1.66 7.95 -3.51
C LEU A 14 -3.15 8.09 -3.17
N ASP A 15 -4.02 7.32 -3.81
CA ASP A 15 -5.45 7.27 -3.51
C ASP A 15 -5.72 6.94 -2.04
N ILE A 16 -5.00 5.98 -1.45
CA ILE A 16 -5.12 5.67 -0.02
C ILE A 16 -4.65 6.87 0.83
N GLN A 17 -3.51 7.48 0.49
CA GLN A 17 -2.96 8.60 1.27
C GLN A 17 -3.79 9.88 1.21
N ASP A 18 -4.53 10.10 0.11
CA ASP A 18 -5.45 11.23 -0.04
C ASP A 18 -6.70 11.09 0.84
N ARG A 19 -7.09 9.85 1.15
CA ARG A 19 -8.26 9.55 1.99
C ARG A 19 -7.97 9.68 3.49
N GLY A 20 -6.73 9.51 3.92
CA GLY A 20 -6.41 9.55 5.34
C GLY A 20 -4.95 9.28 5.68
N LYS A 21 -4.66 9.33 6.99
CA LYS A 21 -3.35 9.00 7.55
C LYS A 21 -3.45 7.66 8.25
N GLY A 22 -2.43 6.81 8.09
CA GLY A 22 -2.38 5.47 8.68
C GLY A 22 -2.36 5.44 10.22
N LYS A 23 -3.48 5.77 10.85
CA LYS A 23 -3.72 5.87 12.29
C LYS A 23 -5.18 5.54 12.58
N ASN A 24 -5.49 5.13 13.81
CA ASN A 24 -6.88 4.91 14.27
C ASN A 24 -7.69 3.95 13.37
N GLY A 25 -7.08 2.86 12.90
CA GLY A 25 -7.76 1.89 12.03
C GLY A 25 -7.75 2.25 10.54
N PHE A 26 -7.30 3.45 10.16
CA PHE A 26 -7.03 3.78 8.75
C PHE A 26 -5.70 3.13 8.32
N PRO A 27 -5.62 2.49 7.14
CA PRO A 27 -4.44 1.73 6.75
C PRO A 27 -3.18 2.59 6.61
N TYR A 28 -2.06 2.05 7.08
CA TYR A 28 -0.73 2.55 6.78
C TYR A 28 -0.21 1.87 5.52
N ILE A 29 0.39 2.64 4.62
CA ILE A 29 1.03 2.13 3.41
C ILE A 29 2.28 2.95 3.09
N GLU A 30 3.33 2.26 2.68
CA GLU A 30 4.62 2.82 2.28
C GLU A 30 5.14 2.04 1.08
N ILE A 31 5.68 2.77 0.11
CA ILE A 31 6.43 2.22 -1.02
C ILE A 31 7.84 2.81 -1.00
N ASP A 32 8.83 1.95 -0.96
CA ASP A 32 10.25 2.31 -0.94
C ASP A 32 10.90 1.94 -2.28
N PHE A 33 11.80 2.80 -2.76
CA PHE A 33 12.59 2.60 -3.97
C PHE A 33 14.07 2.67 -3.59
N SER A 34 14.75 1.54 -3.68
CA SER A 34 16.14 1.43 -3.25
C SER A 34 17.04 0.90 -4.36
N ASN A 35 18.30 1.33 -4.34
CA ASN A 35 19.40 0.71 -5.08
C ASN A 35 20.30 -0.16 -4.19
N PHE A 36 19.90 -0.35 -2.92
CA PHE A 36 20.53 -1.21 -1.93
C PHE A 36 19.50 -2.19 -1.37
N GLY A 37 19.65 -3.48 -1.68
CA GLY A 37 18.65 -4.49 -1.36
C GLY A 37 17.64 -4.67 -2.49
N ASP A 38 16.35 -4.72 -2.13
CA ASP A 38 15.26 -4.91 -3.09
C ASP A 38 14.99 -3.61 -3.88
N ARG A 39 14.64 -3.74 -5.16
CA ARG A 39 14.45 -2.58 -6.05
C ARG A 39 13.27 -1.71 -5.63
N ILE A 40 12.14 -2.34 -5.30
CA ILE A 40 10.93 -1.70 -4.80
C ILE A 40 10.38 -2.57 -3.68
N SER A 41 10.05 -1.96 -2.55
CA SER A 41 9.41 -2.65 -1.42
C SER A 41 8.09 -1.98 -1.10
N LEU A 42 7.07 -2.79 -0.84
CA LEU A 42 5.76 -2.33 -0.37
C LEU A 42 5.55 -2.83 1.05
N TYR A 43 5.27 -1.90 1.97
CA TYR A 43 4.95 -2.18 3.36
C TYR A 43 3.55 -1.64 3.68
N ALA A 44 2.75 -2.40 4.41
CA ALA A 44 1.46 -1.91 4.88
C ALA A 44 1.02 -2.54 6.21
N MET A 45 0.18 -1.81 6.92
CA MET A 45 -0.56 -2.27 8.09
C MET A 45 -2.02 -1.85 7.93
N LYS A 46 -2.94 -2.82 8.01
CA LYS A 46 -4.36 -2.63 7.71
C LYS A 46 -5.04 -1.68 8.69
N ASN A 47 -4.59 -1.66 9.95
CA ASN A 47 -5.22 -0.92 11.04
C ASN A 47 -4.44 0.34 11.46
N GLY A 48 -3.59 0.84 10.56
CA GLY A 48 -2.71 1.98 10.81
C GLY A 48 -1.36 1.57 11.37
N PHE A 49 -0.46 2.56 11.46
CA PHE A 49 0.92 2.33 11.83
C PHE A 49 1.04 1.93 13.31
N ALA A 50 1.76 0.83 13.54
CA ALA A 50 2.15 0.37 14.86
C ALA A 50 3.62 -0.07 14.82
N VAL A 51 4.31 0.00 15.96
CA VAL A 51 5.67 -0.55 16.06
C VAL A 51 5.55 -2.08 16.03
N GLY A 52 6.15 -2.74 15.04
CA GLY A 52 6.12 -4.20 14.90
C GLY A 52 6.19 -4.66 13.46
N ASP A 53 5.73 -5.88 13.22
CA ASP A 53 5.71 -6.50 11.90
C ASP A 53 4.59 -5.93 11.02
N TYR A 54 4.88 -5.79 9.73
CA TYR A 54 3.90 -5.39 8.73
C TYR A 54 2.90 -6.52 8.44
N ASP A 55 1.63 -6.17 8.21
CA ASP A 55 0.64 -7.11 7.68
C ASP A 55 0.98 -7.52 6.24
N LEU A 56 1.62 -6.62 5.49
CA LEU A 56 2.08 -6.83 4.13
C LEU A 56 3.52 -6.32 3.98
N ASN A 57 4.38 -7.20 3.48
CA ASN A 57 5.76 -6.88 3.10
C ASN A 57 6.06 -7.60 1.77
N ILE A 58 6.03 -6.84 0.67
CA ILE A 58 6.19 -7.38 -0.68
C ILE A 58 7.42 -6.76 -1.32
N LYS A 59 8.36 -7.63 -1.71
CA LYS A 59 9.54 -7.28 -2.51
C LYS A 59 9.19 -7.40 -3.98
N ILE A 60 9.19 -6.29 -4.71
CA ILE A 60 8.71 -6.22 -6.09
C ILE A 60 9.92 -6.27 -7.03
N GLU A 61 10.34 -7.49 -7.35
CA GLU A 61 11.48 -7.77 -8.25
C GLU A 61 11.06 -8.43 -9.57
N SER A 62 9.75 -8.68 -9.76
CA SER A 62 9.19 -9.34 -10.94
C SER A 62 7.80 -8.79 -11.28
N ASP A 63 7.31 -9.04 -12.50
CA ASP A 63 5.95 -8.67 -12.88
C ASP A 63 4.89 -9.44 -12.07
N TYR A 64 5.18 -10.69 -11.69
CA TYR A 64 4.30 -11.47 -10.81
C TYR A 64 4.19 -10.85 -9.41
N ALA A 65 5.32 -10.43 -8.82
CA ALA A 65 5.31 -9.74 -7.53
C ALA A 65 4.61 -8.37 -7.62
N LEU A 66 4.74 -7.68 -8.75
CA LEU A 66 4.04 -6.42 -9.01
C LEU A 66 2.52 -6.63 -9.11
N ASP A 67 2.05 -7.67 -9.78
CA ASP A 67 0.63 -8.01 -9.85
C ASP A 67 0.06 -8.32 -8.46
N ASN A 68 0.76 -9.14 -7.67
CA ASN A 68 0.37 -9.42 -6.29
C ASN A 68 0.34 -8.15 -5.41
N ALA A 69 1.28 -7.23 -5.62
CA ALA A 69 1.31 -5.96 -4.89
C ALA A 69 0.10 -5.08 -5.25
N ILE A 70 -0.25 -4.97 -6.53
CA ILE A 70 -1.43 -4.23 -7.00
C ILE A 70 -2.70 -4.80 -6.37
N ASP A 71 -2.88 -6.12 -6.39
CA ASP A 71 -4.05 -6.77 -5.81
C ASP A 71 -4.13 -6.55 -4.29
N ALA A 72 -2.99 -6.60 -3.59
CA ALA A 72 -2.93 -6.31 -2.16
C ALA A 72 -3.30 -4.85 -1.84
N VAL A 73 -2.83 -3.88 -2.64
CA VAL A 73 -3.15 -2.46 -2.46
C VAL A 73 -4.62 -2.17 -2.78
N LYS A 74 -5.21 -2.84 -3.76
CA LYS A 74 -6.67 -2.76 -4.02
C LYS A 74 -7.48 -3.17 -2.79
N GLY A 75 -7.10 -4.26 -2.12
CA GLY A 75 -7.74 -4.66 -0.85
C GLY A 75 -7.53 -3.65 0.30
N LEU A 76 -6.38 -2.96 0.35
CA LEU A 76 -6.17 -1.88 1.32
C LEU A 76 -7.01 -0.63 1.00
N LEU A 77 -7.21 -0.33 -0.29
CA LEU A 77 -8.04 0.79 -0.73
C LEU A 77 -9.50 0.61 -0.31
N GLU A 78 -10.04 -0.61 -0.36
CA GLU A 78 -11.38 -0.92 0.17
C GLU A 78 -11.48 -0.55 1.65
N ILE A 79 -10.51 -0.97 2.48
CA ILE A 79 -10.47 -0.62 3.91
C ILE A 79 -10.36 0.90 4.10
N ALA A 80 -9.55 1.58 3.28
CA ALA A 80 -9.38 3.02 3.34
C ALA A 80 -10.68 3.78 2.99
N VAL A 81 -11.44 3.29 2.01
CA VAL A 81 -12.76 3.84 1.64
C VAL A 81 -13.74 3.68 2.79
N ASP A 82 -13.88 2.47 3.35
CA ASP A 82 -14.78 2.21 4.48
C ASP A 82 -14.47 3.12 5.68
N LYS A 83 -13.18 3.28 6.01
CA LYS A 83 -12.74 4.15 7.11
C LYS A 83 -12.96 5.63 6.85
N ALA A 84 -12.79 6.07 5.61
CA ALA A 84 -13.09 7.45 5.24
C ALA A 84 -14.58 7.74 5.37
N GLU A 85 -15.46 6.81 4.97
CA GLU A 85 -16.91 6.97 5.10
C GLU A 85 -17.37 6.98 6.57
N GLU A 86 -16.81 6.11 7.43
CA GLU A 86 -17.06 6.14 8.88
C GLU A 86 -16.71 7.49 9.53
N GLN A 87 -15.72 8.22 8.99
CA GLN A 87 -15.31 9.51 9.53
C GLN A 87 -16.34 10.63 9.27
N TYR A 88 -17.21 10.46 8.27
CA TYR A 88 -18.24 11.45 7.89
C TYR A 88 -19.68 11.01 8.19
N ALA A 89 -19.86 9.81 8.77
CA ALA A 89 -21.14 9.28 9.23
C ALA A 89 -21.48 9.77 10.66
#